data_AF-B7URP3-F1
#
_entry.id   AF-B7URP3-F1
#
_cell.length_a   1.000
_cell.length_b   1.000
_cell.length_c   1.000
_cell.angle_alpha   90.00
_cell.angle_beta   90.00
_cell.angle_gamma   90.00
#
_symmetry.space_group_name_H-M   'P 1'
#
loop_
_entity.id
_entity.type
_entity.pdbx_description
1 polymer ?
#
loop_
_entity_poly.entity_id
_entity_poly.type
_entity_poly.pdbx_seq_one_letter_code
_entity_poly.pdbx_strand_id
1 'polypeptide(L)'
;MSVIRRLAAVLRQSDSGISAFLVTAPRKYKVYKIPKRTTGFRVIAQPAKGLKDIQRAFVQLYNFPVHDASMAYMKGKGIRDNAAAHAGNQYLLKADLEDFFNSITPAIFWRCIEMSSALTPQFEPQDKFLNHR
;
A
#
# COMPACT_ATOMS: atom_id res chain seq x y z
N MET A 1 -12.35 0.06 -17.00
CA MET A 1 -11.29 -0.95 -17.33
C MET A 1 -10.75 -1.51 -16.04
N SER A 2 -10.81 -2.84 -15.87
CA SER A 2 -10.35 -3.53 -14.65
C SER A 2 -8.87 -3.33 -14.35
N VAL A 3 -8.50 -3.54 -13.09
CA VAL A 3 -7.11 -3.47 -12.60
C VAL A 3 -6.19 -4.37 -13.43
N ILE A 4 -6.62 -5.61 -13.70
CA ILE A 4 -5.85 -6.58 -14.49
C ILE A 4 -5.51 -6.03 -15.88
N ARG A 5 -6.51 -5.49 -16.60
CA ARG A 5 -6.31 -4.95 -17.96
C ARG A 5 -5.32 -3.79 -17.98
N ARG A 6 -5.43 -2.89 -17.01
CA ARG A 6 -4.53 -1.74 -16.89
C ARG A 6 -3.10 -2.18 -16.57
N LEU A 7 -2.94 -3.13 -15.66
CA LEU A 7 -1.63 -3.71 -15.33
C LEU A 7 -1.02 -4.44 -16.53
N ALA A 8 -1.80 -5.26 -17.22
CA ALA A 8 -1.39 -5.98 -18.43
C ALA A 8 -0.87 -5.01 -19.51
N ALA A 9 -1.60 -3.91 -19.74
CA ALA A 9 -1.19 -2.87 -20.68
C ALA A 9 0.14 -2.21 -20.29
N VAL A 10 0.29 -1.80 -19.02
CA VAL A 10 1.53 -1.13 -18.54
C VAL A 10 2.73 -2.07 -18.57
N LEU A 11 2.54 -3.33 -18.17
CA LEU A 11 3.60 -4.32 -18.06
C LEU A 11 3.89 -5.06 -19.37
N ARG A 12 3.12 -4.78 -20.43
CA ARG A 12 3.18 -5.47 -21.74
C ARG A 12 3.06 -6.99 -21.61
N GLN A 13 2.11 -7.41 -20.78
CA GLN A 13 1.78 -8.82 -20.54
C GLN A 13 0.32 -9.08 -20.91
N SER A 14 -0.09 -10.35 -21.02
CA SER A 14 -1.49 -10.70 -21.22
C SER A 14 -2.30 -10.57 -19.92
N ASP A 15 -3.58 -10.25 -20.04
CA ASP A 15 -4.54 -10.27 -18.91
C ASP A 15 -4.49 -11.59 -18.14
N SER A 16 -4.45 -12.72 -18.87
CA SER A 16 -4.37 -14.06 -18.29
C SER A 16 -3.05 -14.30 -17.53
N GLY A 17 -1.94 -13.77 -18.04
CA GLY A 17 -0.64 -13.86 -17.40
C GLY A 17 -0.59 -13.07 -16.09
N ILE A 18 -1.12 -11.84 -16.09
CA ILE A 18 -1.26 -11.02 -14.88
C ILE A 18 -2.18 -11.69 -13.87
N SER A 19 -3.35 -12.17 -14.31
CA SER A 19 -4.30 -12.86 -13.43
C SER A 19 -3.69 -14.10 -12.78
N ALA A 20 -3.07 -14.99 -13.57
CA ALA A 20 -2.40 -16.19 -13.06
C ALA A 20 -1.24 -15.85 -12.10
N PHE A 21 -0.51 -14.76 -12.37
CA PHE A 21 0.54 -14.28 -11.47
C PHE A 21 -0.03 -13.84 -10.12
N LEU A 22 -1.11 -13.05 -10.13
CA LEU A 22 -1.74 -12.50 -8.92
C LEU A 22 -2.30 -13.59 -8.00
N VAL A 23 -2.87 -14.66 -8.56
CA VAL A 23 -3.35 -15.82 -7.78
C VAL A 23 -2.25 -16.42 -6.89
N THR A 24 -0.99 -16.40 -7.36
CA THR A 24 0.14 -16.95 -6.59
C THR A 24 0.95 -15.87 -5.86
N ALA A 25 0.59 -14.59 -5.98
CA ALA A 25 1.33 -13.47 -5.41
C ALA A 25 1.57 -13.57 -3.89
N PRO A 26 0.63 -14.03 -3.04
CA PRO A 26 0.88 -14.16 -1.61
C PRO A 26 2.06 -15.08 -1.27
N ARG A 27 2.37 -16.07 -2.13
CA ARG A 27 3.49 -17.01 -1.95
C ARG A 27 4.81 -16.46 -2.49
N LYS A 28 4.84 -15.25 -3.07
CA LYS A 28 6.03 -14.63 -3.69
C LYS A 28 6.72 -13.62 -2.78
N TYR A 29 6.65 -13.84 -1.46
CA TYR A 29 7.38 -13.07 -0.47
C TYR A 29 8.49 -13.91 0.17
N LYS A 30 9.68 -13.33 0.27
CA LYS A 30 10.74 -13.84 1.13
C LYS A 30 10.58 -13.21 2.50
N VAL A 31 10.27 -14.03 3.51
CA VAL A 31 10.11 -13.57 4.89
C VAL A 31 11.41 -13.80 5.66
N TYR A 32 11.90 -12.77 6.33
CA TYR A 32 13.10 -12.86 7.18
C TYR A 32 12.99 -11.90 8.37
N LYS A 33 13.86 -12.06 9.37
CA LYS A 33 13.88 -11.23 10.57
C LYS A 33 15.11 -10.31 10.54
N ILE A 34 14.93 -9.07 10.98
CA ILE A 34 16.03 -8.14 11.28
C ILE A 34 15.96 -7.72 12.75
N PRO A 35 17.09 -7.53 13.45
CA PRO A 35 17.06 -7.02 14.82
C PRO A 35 16.40 -5.63 14.90
N LYS A 36 15.60 -5.40 15.95
CA LYS A 36 15.19 -4.03 16.32
C LYS A 36 16.40 -3.28 16.91
N ARG A 37 16.36 -1.94 16.88
CA ARG A 37 17.41 -1.11 17.52
C ARG A 37 17.47 -1.32 19.03
N THR A 38 16.35 -1.72 19.63
CA THR A 38 16.21 -2.00 21.06
C THR A 38 16.29 -3.50 21.31
N THR A 39 15.15 -4.19 21.32
CA THR A 39 15.03 -5.62 21.65
C THR A 39 14.04 -6.31 20.71
N GLY A 40 14.27 -7.60 20.45
CA GLY A 40 13.45 -8.40 19.56
C GLY A 40 13.73 -8.18 18.07
N PHE A 41 12.80 -8.65 17.22
CA PHE A 41 12.97 -8.69 15.78
C PHE A 41 11.83 -7.98 15.04
N ARG A 42 12.13 -7.42 13.87
CA ARG A 42 11.14 -7.04 12.86
C ARG A 42 11.08 -8.13 11.81
N VAL A 43 9.88 -8.64 11.55
CA VAL A 43 9.63 -9.51 10.41
C VAL A 43 9.51 -8.64 9.17
N ILE A 44 10.30 -8.96 8.14
CA ILE A 44 10.27 -8.30 6.84
C ILE A 44 9.73 -9.28 5.82
N ALA A 45 8.67 -8.90 5.12
CA ALA A 45 8.16 -9.62 3.96
C ALA A 45 8.62 -8.91 2.68
N GLN A 46 9.70 -9.41 2.06
CA GLN A 46 10.24 -8.83 0.84
C GLN A 46 9.57 -9.44 -0.40
N PRO A 47 8.86 -8.65 -1.23
CA PRO A 47 8.28 -9.17 -2.46
C PRO A 47 9.37 -9.57 -3.47
N ALA A 48 9.16 -10.69 -4.16
CA ALA A 48 9.96 -11.10 -5.30
C ALA A 48 9.95 -10.02 -6.39
N LYS A 49 10.99 -9.99 -7.24
CA LYS A 49 11.18 -8.95 -8.28
C LYS A 49 9.91 -8.73 -9.12
N GLY A 50 9.33 -9.78 -9.69
CA GLY A 50 8.12 -9.66 -10.51
C GLY A 50 6.90 -9.14 -9.75
N LEU A 51 6.73 -9.50 -8.48
CA LEU A 51 5.63 -8.96 -7.66
C LEU A 51 5.84 -7.48 -7.37
N LYS A 52 7.09 -7.08 -7.12
CA LYS A 52 7.46 -5.68 -6.93
C LYS A 52 7.19 -4.84 -8.19
N ASP A 53 7.41 -5.40 -9.37
CA ASP A 53 7.14 -4.71 -10.64
C ASP A 53 5.64 -4.47 -10.84
N ILE A 54 4.79 -5.45 -10.52
CA ILE A 54 3.32 -5.30 -10.51
C ILE A 54 2.88 -4.25 -9.48
N GLN A 55 3.41 -4.30 -8.26
CA GLN A 55 3.09 -3.33 -7.20
C GLN A 55 3.45 -1.90 -7.61
N ARG A 56 4.59 -1.70 -8.27
CA ARG A 56 5.00 -0.39 -8.79
C ARG A 56 4.09 0.10 -9.91
N ALA A 57 3.76 -0.78 -10.86
CA ALA A 57 2.82 -0.44 -11.92
C ALA A 57 1.44 -0.06 -11.34
N PHE A 58 0.97 -0.77 -10.31
CA PHE A 58 -0.26 -0.43 -9.62
C PHE A 58 -0.21 0.97 -9.00
N VAL A 59 0.82 1.29 -8.22
CA VAL A 59 0.95 2.63 -7.60
C VAL A 59 1.07 3.75 -8.64
N GLN A 60 1.63 3.48 -9.81
CA GLN A 60 1.68 4.44 -10.91
C GLN A 60 0.32 4.64 -11.60
N LEU A 61 -0.52 3.61 -11.65
CA LEU A 61 -1.85 3.65 -12.27
C LEU A 61 -2.91 4.32 -11.39
N TYR A 62 -2.72 4.27 -10.07
CA TYR A 62 -3.74 4.66 -9.10
C TYR A 62 -3.19 5.73 -8.16
N ASN A 63 -3.72 6.96 -8.30
CA ASN A 63 -3.41 8.05 -7.40
C ASN A 63 -4.41 8.09 -6.23
N PHE A 64 -3.94 7.81 -5.02
CA PHE A 64 -4.78 7.87 -3.83
C PHE A 64 -4.73 9.28 -3.22
N PRO A 65 -5.86 9.82 -2.73
CA PRO A 65 -5.86 11.11 -2.07
C PRO A 65 -5.03 11.03 -0.79
N VAL A 66 -4.23 12.06 -0.55
CA VAL A 66 -3.42 12.19 0.66
C VAL A 66 -3.86 13.44 1.40
N HIS A 67 -4.09 13.33 2.70
CA HIS A 67 -4.43 14.45 3.56
C HIS A 67 -3.24 15.40 3.74
N ASP A 68 -3.46 16.72 3.79
CA ASP A 68 -2.39 17.72 3.86
C ASP A 68 -1.49 17.57 5.09
N ALA A 69 -2.08 17.13 6.22
CA ALA A 69 -1.37 16.82 7.45
C ALA A 69 -0.48 15.56 7.37
N SER A 70 -0.55 14.77 6.29
CA SER A 70 0.33 13.61 6.10
C SER A 70 1.75 14.06 5.76
N MET A 71 2.70 13.66 6.60
CA MET A 71 4.13 13.95 6.43
C MET A 71 4.94 12.71 6.03
N ALA A 72 4.43 11.50 6.24
CA ALA A 72 5.14 10.26 5.96
C ALA A 72 5.06 9.87 4.48
N TYR A 73 6.17 9.35 3.94
CA TYR A 73 6.28 8.83 2.57
C TYR A 73 5.93 9.83 1.44
N MET A 74 5.90 11.13 1.75
CA MET A 74 5.60 12.19 0.80
C MET A 74 6.87 12.75 0.16
N LYS A 75 6.88 12.88 -1.16
CA LYS A 75 7.98 13.52 -1.88
C LYS A 75 8.11 14.99 -1.46
N GLY A 76 9.32 15.40 -1.09
CA GLY A 76 9.61 16.79 -0.71
C GLY A 76 9.24 17.17 0.73
N LYS A 77 8.63 16.26 1.51
CA LYS A 77 8.43 16.43 2.95
C LYS A 77 9.41 15.53 3.72
N GLY A 78 9.86 16.00 4.88
CA GLY A 78 10.78 15.27 5.74
C GLY A 78 10.49 15.43 7.23
N ILE A 79 11.34 14.79 8.04
CA ILE A 79 11.23 14.80 9.51
C ILE A 79 11.27 16.23 10.06
N ARG A 80 12.06 17.12 9.43
CA ARG A 80 12.15 18.54 9.81
C ARG A 80 10.82 19.26 9.63
N ASP A 81 10.11 19.02 8.53
CA ASP A 81 8.86 19.73 8.25
C ASP A 81 7.76 19.28 9.23
N ASN A 82 7.75 17.99 9.59
CA ASN A 82 6.88 17.49 10.65
C ASN A 82 7.21 18.14 12.01
N ALA A 83 8.51 18.23 12.37
CA ALA A 83 8.91 18.87 13.62
C ALA A 83 8.55 20.37 13.66
N ALA A 84 8.75 21.08 12.55
CA ALA A 84 8.40 22.49 12.42
C ALA A 84 6.89 22.73 12.62
N ALA A 85 6.03 21.86 12.07
CA ALA A 85 4.58 21.93 12.25
C ALA A 85 4.13 21.78 13.72
N HIS A 86 4.98 21.23 14.59
CA HIS A 86 4.67 20.98 15.99
C HIS A 86 5.50 21.82 16.99
N ALA A 87 6.50 22.58 16.52
CA ALA A 87 7.49 23.22 17.38
C ALA A 87 6.89 24.27 18.35
N GLY A 88 5.77 24.89 17.99
CA GLY A 88 5.08 25.89 18.83
C GLY A 88 4.06 25.29 19.82
N ASN A 89 3.82 23.98 19.78
CA ASN A 89 2.78 23.36 20.59
C ASN A 89 3.28 23.11 22.01
N GLN A 90 2.56 23.62 23.01
CA GLN A 90 2.89 23.41 24.43
C GLN A 90 2.68 21.96 24.88
N TYR A 91 1.78 21.23 24.21
CA TYR A 91 1.45 19.84 24.50
C TYR A 91 1.35 19.04 23.20
N LEU A 92 1.76 17.77 23.26
CA LEU A 92 1.72 16.85 22.12
C LEU A 92 1.07 15.52 22.53
N LEU A 93 0.04 15.12 21.79
CA LEU A 93 -0.49 13.76 21.86
C LEU A 93 0.42 12.83 21.04
N LYS A 94 0.98 11.81 21.70
CA LYS A 94 1.71 10.75 21.04
C LYS A 94 0.85 9.49 21.00
N ALA A 95 0.45 9.09 19.80
CA ALA A 95 -0.28 7.87 19.54
C ALA A 95 0.45 7.04 18.47
N ASP A 96 0.34 5.72 18.54
CA ASP A 96 0.87 4.79 17.56
C ASP A 96 -0.09 3.61 17.39
N LEU A 97 -0.09 2.98 16.22
CA LEU A 97 -0.93 1.83 15.92
C LEU A 97 -0.11 0.54 16.08
N GLU A 98 -0.59 -0.37 16.92
CA GLU A 98 -0.01 -1.69 17.05
C GLU A 98 -0.26 -2.52 15.79
N ASP A 99 0.79 -3.19 15.30
CA ASP A 99 0.75 -4.11 14.16
C ASP A 99 0.03 -3.56 12.90
N PHE A 100 0.29 -2.28 12.58
CA PHE A 100 -0.38 -1.55 11.49
C PHE A 100 -0.47 -2.32 10.17
N PHE A 101 0.63 -2.90 9.69
CA PHE A 101 0.63 -3.55 8.37
C PHE A 101 -0.17 -4.86 8.35
N ASN A 102 -0.09 -5.66 9.41
CA ASN A 102 -0.80 -6.95 9.45
C ASN A 102 -2.28 -6.79 9.86
N SER A 103 -2.66 -5.64 10.44
CA SER A 103 -4.06 -5.33 10.76
C SER A 103 -4.89 -4.84 9.55
N ILE A 104 -4.26 -4.50 8.42
CA ILE A 104 -4.96 -4.10 7.20
C ILE A 104 -5.55 -5.32 6.50
N THR A 105 -6.88 -5.35 6.36
CA THR A 105 -7.61 -6.39 5.63
C THR A 105 -8.20 -5.88 4.32
N PRO A 106 -8.53 -6.75 3.34
CA PRO A 106 -9.24 -6.35 2.13
C PRO A 106 -10.56 -5.62 2.43
N ALA A 107 -11.28 -6.02 3.48
CA ALA A 107 -12.53 -5.38 3.89
C ALA A 107 -12.31 -3.93 4.35
N ILE A 108 -11.27 -3.67 5.16
CA ILE A 108 -10.90 -2.31 5.58
C ILE A 108 -10.53 -1.46 4.36
N PHE A 109 -9.72 -2.01 3.44
CA PHE A 109 -9.33 -1.30 2.22
C PHE A 109 -10.55 -0.87 1.39
N TRP A 110 -11.45 -1.81 1.06
CA TRP A 110 -12.62 -1.49 0.24
C TRP A 110 -13.58 -0.53 0.93
N ARG A 111 -13.79 -0.69 2.24
CA ARG A 111 -14.58 0.26 3.03
C ARG A 111 -13.99 1.67 2.98
N CYS A 112 -12.67 1.81 3.09
CA CYS A 112 -12.02 3.12 2.97
C CYS A 112 -12.20 3.73 1.58
N ILE A 113 -12.10 2.93 0.50
CA ILE A 113 -12.34 3.42 -0.86
C ILE A 113 -13.78 3.91 -1.04
N GLU A 114 -14.76 3.16 -0.53
CA GLU A 114 -16.19 3.51 -0.61
C GLU A 114 -16.56 4.74 0.22
N MET A 115 -15.93 4.92 1.38
CA MET A 115 -16.18 6.07 2.27
C MET A 115 -15.44 7.35 1.83
N SER A 116 -14.49 7.23 0.91
CA SER A 116 -13.67 8.37 0.49
C SER A 116 -14.36 9.19 -0.61
N SER A 117 -14.06 10.50 -0.65
CA SER A 117 -14.62 11.44 -1.64
C SER A 117 -14.24 11.09 -3.09
N ALA A 118 -14.86 11.78 -4.06
CA ALA A 118 -14.70 11.58 -5.51
C ALA A 118 -13.26 11.60 -6.07
N LEU A 119 -12.26 11.98 -5.26
CA LEU A 119 -10.84 11.98 -5.64
C LEU A 119 -10.17 10.60 -5.48
N THR A 120 -10.87 9.57 -5.00
CA THR A 120 -10.33 8.20 -5.00
C THR A 120 -10.36 7.55 -6.37
N PRO A 121 -9.41 6.64 -6.64
CA PRO A 121 -9.47 5.87 -7.85
C PRO A 121 -10.72 4.99 -7.89
N GLN A 122 -11.31 4.90 -9.09
CA GLN A 122 -12.48 4.08 -9.35
C GLN A 122 -12.05 2.66 -9.73
N PHE A 123 -12.72 1.67 -9.14
CA PHE A 123 -12.50 0.25 -9.37
C PHE A 123 -13.78 -0.38 -9.89
N GLU A 124 -13.65 -1.38 -10.77
CA GLU A 124 -14.79 -2.14 -11.25
C GLU A 124 -15.25 -3.13 -10.16
N PRO A 125 -16.54 -3.52 -10.08
CA PRO A 125 -17.01 -4.47 -9.07
C PRO A 125 -16.21 -5.79 -9.04
N GLN A 126 -15.78 -6.27 -10.21
CA GLN A 126 -14.95 -7.48 -10.34
C GLN A 126 -13.55 -7.36 -9.69
N ASP A 127 -13.01 -6.15 -9.53
CA ASP A 127 -11.70 -5.94 -8.92
C ASP A 127 -11.71 -6.27 -7.42
N LYS A 128 -12.89 -6.29 -6.77
CA LYS A 128 -13.04 -6.72 -5.38
C LYS A 128 -12.81 -8.22 -5.18
N PHE A 129 -13.02 -9.02 -6.23
CA PHE A 129 -13.05 -10.48 -6.14
C PHE A 129 -11.81 -11.17 -6.68
N LEU A 130 -10.72 -10.43 -6.93
CA LEU A 130 -9.50 -10.93 -7.57
C LEU A 130 -8.81 -12.11 -6.86
N ASN A 131 -9.16 -12.41 -5.59
CA ASN A 131 -8.53 -13.45 -4.77
C ASN A 131 -9.52 -14.45 -4.14
N HIS A 132 -10.79 -14.51 -4.57
CA HIS A 132 -11.73 -15.50 -4.04
C HIS A 132 -11.73 -16.77 -4.89
N ARG A 133 -10.73 -17.62 -4.66
CA ARG A 133 -10.83 -19.08 -4.75
C ARG A 133 -10.04 -19.72 -3.63
#